data_AF-A0A535CQH2-F1
#
_entry.id   AF-A0A535CQH2-F1
#
_cell.length_a   1.000
_cell.length_b   1.000
_cell.length_c   1.000
_cell.angle_alpha   90.00
_cell.angle_beta   90.00
_cell.angle_gamma   90.00
#
_symmetry.space_group_name_H-M   'P 1'
#
loop_
_entity.id
_entity.type
_entity.pdbx_description
1 polymer ?
#
loop_
_entity_poly.entity_id
_entity_poly.type
_entity_poly.pdbx_seq_one_letter_code
_entity_poly.pdbx_strand_id
1 'polypeptide(L)'
;MQCPQCGAETPDNEWNCVSCRMNLYWAKRHYDDLARIRERQGLPASARTPSFLVKTHQNAMDDRAPRGGRVEHKVRQIARLIMRRPS
;
A
#
# COMPACT_ATOMS: atom_id res chain seq x y z
N MET A 1 3.72 10.02 0.80
CA MET A 1 2.39 9.84 1.43
C MET A 1 2.50 9.13 2.77
N GLN A 2 1.79 9.58 3.82
CA GLN A 2 1.74 8.88 5.11
C GLN A 2 0.68 7.77 5.07
N CYS A 3 1.02 6.56 5.53
CA CYS A 3 0.08 5.45 5.58
C CYS A 3 -0.89 5.60 6.76
N PRO A 4 -2.21 5.61 6.55
CA PRO A 4 -3.15 5.80 7.64
C PRO A 4 -3.27 4.59 8.58
N GLN A 5 -2.86 3.38 8.12
CA GLN A 5 -2.88 2.18 8.96
C GLN A 5 -1.72 2.08 9.95
N CYS A 6 -0.52 2.51 9.55
CA CYS A 6 0.70 2.26 10.34
C CYS A 6 1.58 3.50 10.54
N GLY A 7 1.18 4.66 10.02
CA GLY A 7 1.91 5.92 10.13
C GLY A 7 3.17 6.01 9.28
N ALA A 8 3.62 4.94 8.63
CA ALA A 8 4.86 4.93 7.86
C ALA A 8 4.78 5.88 6.66
N GLU A 9 5.85 6.66 6.45
CA GLU A 9 6.05 7.41 5.22
C GLU A 9 6.34 6.45 4.07
N THR A 10 5.62 6.64 2.97
CA THR A 10 5.74 5.84 1.76
C THR A 10 5.97 6.75 0.57
N PRO A 11 6.95 6.45 -0.31
CA PRO A 11 7.16 7.21 -1.54
C PRO A 11 5.88 7.36 -2.37
N ASP A 12 5.68 8.52 -3.00
CA ASP A 12 4.44 8.80 -3.76
C ASP A 12 4.29 7.93 -5.02
N ASN A 13 5.38 7.28 -5.45
CA ASN A 13 5.37 6.34 -6.56
C ASN A 13 4.91 4.93 -6.13
N GLU A 14 4.81 4.64 -4.83
CA GLU A 14 4.37 3.35 -4.32
C GLU A 14 2.85 3.27 -4.15
N TRP A 15 2.26 2.18 -4.63
CA TRP A 15 0.81 1.97 -4.52
C TRP A 15 0.41 1.35 -3.19
N ASN A 16 1.35 0.67 -2.53
CA ASN A 16 1.13 0.00 -1.25
C ASN A 16 2.15 0.53 -0.25
N CYS A 17 1.76 0.70 1.01
CA CYS A 17 2.64 1.09 2.09
C CYS A 17 3.88 0.19 2.14
N VAL A 18 5.07 0.77 2.23
CA VAL A 18 6.33 -0.01 2.29
C VAL A 18 6.45 -0.86 3.56
N SER A 19 5.76 -0.47 4.64
CA SER A 19 5.77 -1.19 5.91
C SER A 19 4.64 -2.21 6.00
N CYS A 20 3.39 -1.74 5.94
CA CYS A 20 2.22 -2.58 6.27
C CYS A 20 1.49 -3.14 5.04
N ARG A 21 1.96 -2.82 3.83
CA ARG A 21 1.42 -3.25 2.52
C ARG A 21 -0.03 -2.86 2.22
N MET A 22 -0.67 -2.05 3.08
CA MET A 22 -1.97 -1.41 2.79
C MET A 22 -1.90 -0.66 1.45
N ASN A 23 -2.88 -0.88 0.58
CA ASN A 23 -2.98 -0.15 -0.67
C ASN A 23 -3.33 1.32 -0.39
N LEU A 24 -2.41 2.23 -0.70
CA LEU A 24 -2.53 3.66 -0.37
C LEU A 24 -3.53 4.38 -1.28
N TYR A 25 -3.72 3.90 -2.51
CA TYR A 25 -4.72 4.47 -3.42
C TYR A 25 -6.14 4.17 -2.93
N TRP A 26 -6.40 2.93 -2.53
CA TRP A 26 -7.66 2.52 -1.90
C TRP A 26 -7.84 3.23 -0.55
N ALA A 27 -6.79 3.27 0.28
CA ALA A 27 -6.85 3.87 1.60
C ALA A 27 -7.20 5.37 1.54
N LYS A 28 -6.71 6.10 0.54
CA LYS A 28 -7.04 7.52 0.33
C LYS A 28 -8.55 7.78 0.22
N ARG A 29 -9.33 6.82 -0.28
CA ARG A 29 -10.78 6.97 -0.49
C ARG A 29 -11.64 6.28 0.57
N HIS A 30 -11.12 5.24 1.22
CA HIS A 30 -11.96 4.30 1.98
C HIS A 30 -11.45 4.01 3.41
N TYR A 31 -10.28 4.51 3.81
CA TYR A 31 -9.72 4.16 5.11
C TYR A 31 -10.56 4.69 6.28
N ASP A 32 -11.05 5.93 6.20
CA ASP A 32 -11.84 6.53 7.28
C ASP A 32 -13.16 5.78 7.50
N ASP A 33 -13.78 5.28 6.42
CA ASP A 33 -14.96 4.42 6.51
C ASP A 33 -14.64 3.11 7.22
N LEU A 34 -13.53 2.46 6.85
CA LEU A 34 -13.07 1.23 7.51
C LEU A 34 -12.78 1.46 9.00
N ALA A 35 -12.09 2.55 9.33
CA ALA A 35 -11.76 2.91 10.71
C ALA A 35 -13.04 3.07 11.55
N ARG A 36 -14.02 3.83 11.05
CA ARG A 36 -15.33 4.00 11.70
C ARG A 36 -16.09 2.68 11.87
N ILE A 37 -16.08 1.81 10.87
CA ILE A 37 -16.72 0.48 10.96
C ILE A 37 -16.09 -0.34 12.09
N ARG A 38 -14.76 -0.33 12.21
CA ARG A 38 -14.03 -1.07 13.24
C ARG A 38 -14.31 -0.54 14.64
N GLU A 39 -14.28 0.78 14.81
CA GLU A 39 -14.60 1.42 16.09
C GLU A 39 -16.01 1.09 16.56
N ARG A 40 -17.00 1.11 15.64
CA ARG A 40 -18.39 0.69 15.94
C ARG A 40 -18.51 -0.77 16.38
N GLN A 41 -17.54 -1.61 16.05
CA GLN A 41 -17.47 -3.01 16.46
C GLN A 41 -16.61 -3.22 17.73
N GLY A 42 -16.16 -2.14 18.38
CA GLY A 42 -15.27 -2.22 19.54
C GLY A 42 -13.84 -2.66 19.18
N LEU A 43 -13.47 -2.59 17.90
CA LEU A 43 -12.14 -2.92 17.42
C LEU A 43 -11.30 -1.64 17.26
N PRO A 44 -9.96 -1.72 17.41
CA PRO A 44 -9.08 -0.59 17.11
C PRO A 44 -9.23 -0.15 15.65
N ALA A 45 -9.28 1.16 15.40
CA ALA A 45 -9.35 1.75 14.06
C ALA A 45 -8.26 1.19 13.13
N SER A 46 -7.02 1.09 13.61
CA SER A 46 -5.93 0.45 12.89
C SER A 46 -5.87 -1.06 13.17
N ALA A 47 -5.94 -1.85 12.09
CA ALA A 47 -5.66 -3.28 12.17
C ALA A 47 -4.15 -3.53 12.07
N ARG A 48 -3.62 -4.46 12.88
CA ARG A 48 -2.26 -4.96 12.69
C ARG A 48 -2.19 -5.75 11.37
N THR A 49 -1.21 -5.43 10.52
CA THR A 49 -0.96 -6.24 9.32
C THR A 49 -0.46 -7.62 9.73
N PRO A 50 -1.06 -8.71 9.21
CA PRO A 50 -0.55 -10.06 9.42
C PRO A 50 0.91 -10.20 9.00
N SER A 51 1.74 -10.78 9.86
CA SER A 51 3.19 -10.92 9.64
C SER A 51 3.53 -11.71 8.37
N PHE A 52 2.70 -12.70 8.00
CA PHE A 52 2.91 -13.49 6.80
C PHE A 52 2.80 -12.64 5.51
N LEU A 53 1.93 -11.61 5.46
CA LEU A 53 1.83 -10.73 4.29
C LEU A 53 3.08 -9.88 4.10
N VAL A 54 3.65 -9.40 5.22
CA VAL A 54 4.91 -8.65 5.21
C VAL A 54 6.04 -9.57 4.72
N LYS A 55 6.13 -10.78 5.28
CA LYS A 55 7.17 -11.77 4.92
C LYS A 55 7.06 -12.22 3.46
N THR A 56 5.86 -12.58 2.99
CA THR A 56 5.65 -12.99 1.59
C THR A 56 6.00 -11.88 0.62
N HIS A 57 5.70 -10.62 0.97
CA HIS A 57 6.10 -9.49 0.14
C HIS A 57 7.62 -9.33 0.05
N GLN A 58 8.30 -9.41 1.20
CA GLN A 58 9.75 -9.30 1.28
C GLN A 58 10.40 -10.38 0.41
N ASN A 59 10.00 -11.65 0.58
CA ASN A 59 10.48 -12.76 -0.23
C ASN A 59 10.28 -12.51 -1.73
N ALA A 60 9.09 -12.05 -2.13
CA ALA A 60 8.81 -11.77 -3.53
C ALA A 60 9.67 -10.62 -4.11
N MET A 61 10.11 -9.67 -3.28
CA MET A 61 11.03 -8.60 -3.68
C MET A 61 12.47 -9.11 -3.78
N ASP A 62 12.90 -9.93 -2.82
CA ASP A 62 14.23 -10.53 -2.81
C ASP A 62 14.41 -11.49 -4.01
N ASP A 63 13.40 -12.30 -4.34
CA ASP A 63 13.39 -13.17 -5.53
C ASP A 63 13.49 -12.41 -6.86
N ARG A 64 13.04 -11.16 -6.88
CA ARG A 64 13.02 -10.27 -8.04
C ARG A 64 14.28 -9.41 -8.14
N ALA A 65 14.94 -9.12 -7.02
CA ALA A 65 16.15 -8.31 -6.97
C ALA A 65 17.26 -8.77 -7.95
N PRO A 66 17.62 -10.07 -8.05
CA PRO A 66 18.65 -10.53 -9.00
C PRO A 66 18.23 -10.43 -10.47
N ARG A 67 16.93 -10.25 -10.76
CA ARG A 67 16.36 -10.15 -12.11
C ARG A 67 16.06 -8.70 -12.54
N GLY A 68 16.60 -7.70 -11.84
CA GLY A 68 16.36 -6.29 -12.14
C GLY A 68 14.98 -5.78 -11.71
N GLY A 69 14.29 -6.47 -10.79
CA GLY A 69 12.90 -6.21 -10.43
C GLY A 69 12.58 -4.88 -9.72
N ARG A 70 13.58 -4.01 -9.54
CA ARG A 70 13.38 -2.61 -9.11
C ARG A 70 13.12 -1.65 -10.27
N VAL A 71 13.23 -2.10 -11.52
CA VAL A 71 12.93 -1.28 -12.70
C VAL A 71 11.40 -1.17 -12.86
N GLU A 72 10.91 0.05 -13.05
CA GLU A 72 9.48 0.30 -13.27
C GLU A 72 8.99 -0.43 -14.52
N HIS A 73 8.01 -1.32 -14.35
CA HIS A 73 7.39 -2.01 -15.47
C HIS A 73 6.54 -1.03 -16.30
N LYS A 74 6.62 -1.10 -17.63
CA LYS A 74 5.91 -0.20 -18.57
C LYS A 74 4.40 -0.08 -18.30
N VAL A 75 3.78 -1.14 -17.78
CA VAL A 75 2.37 -1.16 -17.34
C VAL A 75 2.12 -0.20 -16.17
N ARG A 76 3.01 -0.15 -15.17
CA ARG A 76 2.88 0.76 -14.02
C ARG A 76 3.05 2.22 -14.46
N GLN A 77 3.95 2.46 -15.40
CA GLN A 77 4.16 3.79 -15.98
C GLN A 77 2.89 4.30 -16.69
N ILE A 78 2.26 3.46 -17.51
CA ILE A 78 1.01 3.80 -18.21
C ILE A 78 -0.14 4.03 -17.22
N ALA A 79 -0.31 3.15 -16.22
CA ALA A 79 -1.35 3.31 -15.22
C ALA A 79 -1.20 4.64 -14.44
N ARG A 80 0.02 5.05 -14.11
CA ARG A 80 0.29 6.35 -13.45
C ARG A 80 -0.08 7.53 -14.35
N LEU A 81 0.24 7.48 -15.64
CA LEU A 81 -0.13 8.53 -16.60
C LEU A 81 -1.65 8.72 -16.66
N ILE A 82 -2.41 7.62 -16.69
CA ILE A 82 -3.87 7.66 -16.70
C ILE A 82 -4.42 8.26 -15.40
N MET A 83 -3.91 7.82 -14.24
CA MET A 83 -4.38 8.28 -12.93
C MET A 83 -4.02 9.73 -12.59
N ARG A 84 -3.00 10.32 -13.23
CA ARG A 84 -2.60 11.73 -13.03
C ARG A 84 -3.38 12.72 -13.89
N ARG A 85 -4.21 12.26 -14.84
CA ARG A 85 -5.08 13.15 -15.58
C ARG A 85 -6.21 13.64 -14.66
N PRO A 86 -6.41 14.96 -14.52
CA PRO A 86 -7.59 15.46 -13.85
C PRO A 86 -8.83 15.04 -14.66
N SER A 87 -9.89 14.69 -13.93
CA SER A 87 -11.21 14.39 -14.50
C SER A 87 -11.83 15.64 -15.11
#